data_AF-A0A7C6M5Z5-F1
#
_entry.id   AF-A0A7C6M5Z5-F1
#
_cell.length_a   1.000
_cell.length_b   1.000
_cell.length_c   1.000
_cell.angle_alpha   90.00
_cell.angle_beta   90.00
_cell.angle_gamma   90.00
#
_symmetry.space_group_name_H-M   'P 1'
#
loop_
_entity.id
_entity.type
_entity.pdbx_description
1 polymer ?
#
loop_
_entity_poly.entity_id
_entity_poly.type
_entity_poly.pdbx_seq_one_letter_code
_entity_poly.pdbx_strand_id
1 'polypeptide(L)' 'IGTMDRQQQLDFLEIIEDRHARKSTIISSQLPPANWFDLFSDETIADAFMDRMIHTSHRIKFKNGESLRKKN' A
#
# COMPACT_ATOMS: atom_id res chain seq x y z
N ILE A 1 5.03 -13.86 1.22
CA ILE A 1 3.84 -12.99 1.32
C ILE A 1 2.88 -13.46 0.24
N GLY A 2 1.58 -13.52 0.49
CA GLY A 2 0.62 -13.90 -0.57
C GLY A 2 0.53 -12.79 -1.60
N THR A 3 0.57 -13.14 -2.89
CA THR A 3 0.38 -12.19 -4.00
C THR A 3 -1.11 -11.99 -4.26
N MET A 4 -1.51 -10.79 -4.63
CA MET A 4 -2.87 -10.50 -5.09
C MET A 4 -3.12 -11.19 -6.43
N ASP A 5 -4.35 -11.65 -6.69
CA ASP A 5 -4.73 -12.05 -8.04
C ASP A 5 -4.83 -10.82 -8.96
N ARG A 6 -4.94 -11.05 -10.27
CA ARG A 6 -4.95 -9.95 -11.25
C ARG A 6 -6.12 -8.98 -11.05
N GLN A 7 -7.31 -9.48 -10.70
CA GLN A 7 -8.47 -8.61 -10.54
C GLN A 7 -8.29 -7.73 -9.30
N GLN A 8 -7.83 -8.30 -8.19
CA GLN A 8 -7.51 -7.56 -6.97
C GLN A 8 -6.48 -6.46 -7.20
N GLN A 9 -5.46 -6.72 -8.04
CA GLN A 9 -4.46 -5.72 -8.39
C GLN A 9 -5.05 -4.55 -9.19
N LEU A 10 -5.94 -4.83 -10.15
CA LEU A 10 -6.61 -3.82 -10.95
C LEU A 10 -7.59 -2.99 -10.10
N ASP A 11 -8.43 -3.65 -9.29
CA ASP A 11 -9.37 -2.98 -8.39
C ASP A 11 -8.63 -2.06 -7.41
N PHE A 12 -7.50 -2.54 -6.88
CA PHE A 12 -6.71 -1.73 -5.96
C PHE A 12 -6.06 -0.54 -6.66
N LEU A 13 -5.53 -0.71 -7.88
CA LEU A 13 -5.00 0.40 -8.67
C LEU A 13 -6.11 1.43 -8.95
N GLU A 14 -7.29 1.02 -9.42
CA GLU A 14 -8.42 1.90 -9.76
C GLU A 14 -8.79 2.82 -8.59
N ILE A 15 -8.95 2.26 -7.38
CA ILE A 15 -9.24 3.03 -6.17
C ILE A 15 -8.18 4.11 -5.90
N ILE A 16 -6.93 3.80 -6.21
CA ILE A 16 -5.79 4.69 -5.97
C ILE A 16 -5.72 5.76 -7.06
N GLU A 17 -5.98 5.42 -8.32
CA GLU A 17 -6.05 6.38 -9.42
C GLU A 17 -7.12 7.44 -9.18
N ASP A 18 -8.32 7.02 -8.77
CA ASP A 18 -9.46 7.90 -8.52
C ASP A 18 -9.19 8.92 -7.40
N ARG A 19 -8.28 8.58 -6.49
CA ARG A 19 -7.91 9.43 -5.34
C ARG A 19 -6.66 10.26 -5.60
N HIS A 20 -5.78 9.78 -6.47
CA HIS A 20 -4.49 10.40 -6.75
C HIS A 20 -4.66 11.87 -7.15
N ALA A 21 -3.88 12.75 -6.53
CA ALA A 21 -3.93 14.20 -6.70
C ALA A 21 -5.30 14.89 -6.44
N ARG A 22 -6.29 14.18 -5.89
CA ARG A 22 -7.64 14.73 -5.62
C ARG A 22 -7.99 14.72 -4.13
N LYS A 23 -7.64 13.66 -3.41
CA LYS A 23 -7.95 13.50 -1.98
C LYS A 23 -6.79 12.82 -1.26
N SER A 24 -6.58 13.18 0.01
CA SER A 24 -5.60 12.51 0.86
C SER A 24 -6.01 11.05 1.14
N THR A 25 -5.06 10.13 1.07
CA THR A 25 -5.28 8.70 1.35
C THR A 25 -4.35 8.24 2.46
N ILE A 26 -4.89 7.57 3.47
CA ILE A 26 -4.11 6.97 4.56
C ILE A 26 -4.15 5.45 4.39
N ILE A 27 -2.96 4.84 4.32
CA ILE A 27 -2.80 3.39 4.32
C ILE A 27 -2.01 2.99 5.57
N SER A 28 -2.52 1.99 6.29
CA SER A 28 -1.81 1.35 7.40
C SER A 28 -1.49 -0.08 6.98
N SER A 29 -0.21 -0.46 7.06
CA SER A 29 0.26 -1.78 6.70
C SER A 29 1.31 -2.25 7.71
N GLN A 30 1.32 -3.56 7.96
CA GLN A 30 2.42 -4.21 8.68
C GLN A 30 3.63 -4.45 7.78
N LEU A 31 3.47 -4.33 6.46
CA LEU A 31 4.55 -4.42 5.50
C LEU A 31 5.13 -3.03 5.24
N PRO A 32 6.46 -2.87 5.28
CA PRO A 32 7.09 -1.62 4.90
C PRO A 32 6.79 -1.30 3.42
N PRO A 33 6.67 -0.02 3.02
CA PRO A 33 6.36 0.35 1.62
C PRO A 33 7.34 -0.21 0.59
N ALA A 34 8.60 -0.46 0.98
CA ALA A 34 9.59 -1.09 0.10
C ALA A 34 9.21 -2.51 -0.36
N ASN A 35 8.34 -3.19 0.38
CA ASN A 35 7.90 -4.55 0.09
C ASN A 35 6.51 -4.60 -0.55
N TRP A 36 5.92 -3.45 -0.89
CA TRP A 36 4.60 -3.42 -1.50
C TRP A 36 4.62 -3.86 -2.96
N PHE A 37 5.75 -3.70 -3.65
CA PHE A 37 5.93 -4.20 -5.02
C PHE A 37 5.66 -5.71 -5.10
N ASP A 38 6.17 -6.47 -4.13
CA ASP A 38 6.01 -7.94 -4.05
C ASP A 38 4.56 -8.43 -3.82
N LEU A 39 3.62 -7.51 -3.58
CA LEU A 39 2.19 -7.84 -3.46
C LEU A 39 1.53 -8.05 -4.83
N PHE A 40 2.12 -7.48 -5.87
CA PHE A 40 1.63 -7.50 -7.23
C PHE A 40 2.33 -8.63 -7.99
N SER A 41 1.58 -9.35 -8.82
CA SER A 41 2.14 -10.33 -9.75
C SER A 41 2.46 -9.72 -11.13
N ASP A 42 1.87 -8.56 -11.43
CA ASP A 42 2.11 -7.82 -12.67
C ASP A 42 2.95 -6.57 -12.35
N GLU A 43 4.19 -6.56 -12.83
CA GLU A 43 5.15 -5.47 -12.61
C GLU A 43 4.62 -4.13 -13.13
N THR A 44 3.83 -4.13 -14.21
CA THR A 44 3.29 -2.89 -14.79
C THR A 44 2.26 -2.25 -13.86
N ILE A 45 1.41 -3.07 -13.24
CA ILE A 45 0.42 -2.60 -12.27
C ILE A 45 1.13 -2.14 -11.00
N ALA A 46 2.16 -2.87 -10.57
CA ALA A 46 2.97 -2.54 -9.41
C ALA A 46 3.61 -1.16 -9.56
N ASP A 47 4.30 -0.90 -10.68
CA ASP A 47 4.92 0.40 -10.96
C ASP A 47 3.89 1.53 -10.96
N ALA A 48 2.76 1.35 -11.65
CA ALA A 48 1.70 2.35 -11.71
C ALA A 48 1.13 2.70 -10.33
N PHE A 49 0.95 1.68 -9.47
CA PHE A 49 0.49 1.88 -8.09
C PHE A 49 1.55 2.61 -7.25
N MET A 50 2.81 2.19 -7.33
CA MET A 50 3.91 2.75 -6.55
C MET A 50 4.15 4.22 -6.90
N ASP A 51 4.09 4.60 -8.18
CA ASP A 51 4.17 5.99 -8.62
C ASP A 51 3.10 6.88 -7.97
N ARG A 52 1.83 6.41 -7.95
CA ARG A 52 0.70 7.18 -7.41
C ARG A 52 0.73 7.27 -5.89
N MET A 53 1.15 6.21 -5.21
CA MET A 53 1.10 6.16 -3.75
C MET A 53 2.36 6.67 -3.08
N ILE A 54 3.53 6.30 -3.59
CA ILE A 54 4.77 6.49 -2.84
C ILE A 54 5.38 7.86 -3.09
N HIS A 55 5.36 8.35 -4.33
CA HIS A 55 6.13 9.54 -4.71
C HIS A 55 5.69 10.81 -3.96
N THR A 56 4.41 10.88 -3.57
CA THR A 56 3.85 12.01 -2.80
C THR A 56 3.51 11.65 -1.35
N SER A 57 3.96 10.50 -0.84
CA SER A 57 3.59 10.03 0.51
C SER A 57 4.41 10.64 1.64
N HIS A 58 3.73 10.88 2.76
CA HIS A 58 4.38 11.01 4.06
C HIS A 58 4.41 9.64 4.73
N ARG A 59 5.62 9.15 5.05
CA ARG A 59 5.80 7.83 5.67
C ARG A 59 5.94 7.97 7.19
N ILE A 60 5.00 7.39 7.93
CA ILE A 60 5.06 7.32 9.39
C ILE A 60 5.41 5.88 9.76
N LYS A 61 6.66 5.66 10.18
CA LYS A 61 7.10 4.35 10.68
C LYS A 61 6.84 4.28 12.19
N PHE A 62 5.87 3.46 12.59
CA PHE A 62 5.67 3.13 13.99
C PHE A 62 6.89 2.35 14.50
N LYS A 63 7.40 2.75 15.68
CA LYS A 63 8.46 2.00 16.36
C LYS A 63 7.89 0.67 16.86
N ASN A 64 8.74 -0.36 16.93
CA ASN A 64 8.37 -1.62 17.56
C ASN A 64 7.91 -1.34 18.99
N GLY A 65 6.65 -1.63 19.26
CA GLY A 65 5.99 -1.44 20.54
C GLY A 65 5.09 -2.62 20.82
N GLU A 66 4.79 -2.85 22.10
CA GLU A 66 3.87 -3.90 22.47
C GLU A 66 2.48 -3.62 21.89
N SER A 67 1.85 -4.67 21.37
CA SER A 67 0.46 -4.58 20.89
C SER A 67 -0.43 -4.11 22.03
N LEU A 68 -1.16 -3.02 21.81
CA LEU A 68 -2.14 -2.51 22.76
C LEU A 68 -3.24 -3.54 23.08
N ARG A 69 -3.43 -4.55 22.22
CA ARG A 69 -4.36 -5.67 22.49
C ARG A 69 -3.91 -6.53 23.68
N LYS A 70 -2.62 -6.63 23.99
CA LYS A 70 -2.11 -7.43 25.12
C LYS A 70 -2.47 -6.83 26.49
N LYS A 71 -2.84 -5.54 26.54
CA LYS A 71 -3.23 -4.86 27.78
C LYS A 71 -4.71 -5.06 28.16
N ASN A 72 -5.50 -5.73 27.32
CA ASN A 72 -6.92 -6.03 27.56
C ASN A 72 -7.14 -7.51 27.82
#